data_AF-A0A1Y5F635-F1
#
_entry.id   AF-A0A1Y5F635-F1
#
_cell.length_a   1.000
_cell.length_b   1.000
_cell.length_c   1.000
_cell.angle_alpha   90.00
_cell.angle_beta   90.00
_cell.angle_gamma   90.00
#
_symmetry.space_group_name_H-M   'P 1'
#
loop_
_entity.id
_entity.type
_entity.pdbx_description
1 polymer ?
#
loop_
_entity_poly.entity_id
_entity_poly.type
_entity_poly.pdbx_seq_one_letter_code
_entity_poly.pdbx_strand_id
1 'polypeptide(L)'
;MEDLSTDKRYSLSLTTPVARDADAVFPGENWFLYWKTSSSLWKSKLEEFSKGVKILVPINWAFHSDTGDNYDFAETKPETDLKKLFNIAGELGKELIFLMPITPVPFLPNGGIPHLLARSIALNSEGMAYGIVDNEENLHKLFSFYDPRVFQAYSKFCAKFGQYISEQGISCDIYGYVSGRMEKEEYVSFVDDHSQVFDQAFGRFLRARAENQQTDFKGIESLEEESLVKAEFKNTISSLYQDSLSSSVSANWEGVLEFSFLGSSSRDLLNRMSGNDHTSDYSHDISTIIGKGFIPSSILLPQRKKKGVLGRQLVEMVNNTLVGQKLALDDAYEREGVQFSFLNTFNLVQLDTRKNKWNDFGLVNYLDSTYHNCFSYLNEESFSWNEETPIEEQFYFVLGRELDEKKFRTILKIFMNGGKVILDNSDLDITLKRRLESFFLENNLEVEKVNFLTDVSYTHLGEGQLVVFNGEKLSTRSSNDRYNFWLKLIGTFEIQHIIVEASDQLEYFWRTRNSSTNELNYEEVRRVSVYNPTSYKKKFRLKFAKNFALLKIIDEINCNVTSQPHEVTGELLPDGSVSVDFGVFS
;
A
#
# COMPACT_ATOMS: atom_id res chain seq x y z
N MET A 1 -66.26 31.77 -17.69
CA MET A 1 -65.71 31.21 -18.93
C MET A 1 -64.22 31.08 -18.70
N GLU A 2 -63.62 29.95 -18.45
CA GLU A 2 -64.01 28.53 -18.53
C GLU A 2 -63.16 27.74 -17.52
N ASP A 3 -63.57 26.50 -17.30
CA ASP A 3 -63.35 25.68 -16.12
C ASP A 3 -61.93 25.15 -15.89
N LEU A 4 -61.57 25.05 -14.62
CA LEU A 4 -60.50 24.20 -14.09
C LEU A 4 -60.96 22.74 -14.11
N SER A 5 -60.45 21.92 -15.02
CA SER A 5 -60.59 20.45 -14.95
C SER A 5 -59.33 19.81 -14.38
N THR A 6 -59.46 19.30 -13.16
CA THR A 6 -58.62 18.28 -12.55
C THR A 6 -58.72 16.95 -13.31
N ASP A 7 -57.61 16.44 -13.86
CA ASP A 7 -57.23 15.02 -13.83
C ASP A 7 -56.12 14.73 -14.86
N LYS A 8 -54.87 14.60 -14.39
CA LYS A 8 -53.88 13.75 -15.03
C LYS A 8 -53.14 12.97 -13.95
N ARG A 9 -53.68 11.79 -13.64
CA ARG A 9 -52.95 10.72 -12.98
C ARG A 9 -51.68 10.44 -13.79
N TYR A 10 -50.52 10.70 -13.21
CA TYR A 10 -49.25 10.25 -13.76
C TYR A 10 -49.25 8.72 -13.72
N SER A 11 -49.41 8.09 -14.88
CA SER A 11 -49.09 6.68 -15.05
C SER A 11 -47.59 6.52 -14.85
N LEU A 12 -47.19 5.90 -13.75
CA LEU A 12 -45.84 5.38 -13.54
C LEU A 12 -45.56 4.36 -14.64
N SER A 13 -44.93 4.81 -15.73
CA SER A 13 -44.30 3.93 -16.70
C SER A 13 -43.15 3.25 -15.99
N LEU A 14 -43.20 1.93 -15.90
CA LEU A 14 -42.08 1.05 -15.55
C LEU A 14 -40.99 1.23 -16.62
N THR A 15 -40.21 2.30 -16.51
CA THR A 15 -38.96 2.44 -17.24
C THR A 15 -37.94 1.54 -16.58
N THR A 16 -37.45 0.56 -17.33
CA THR A 16 -36.23 -0.20 -17.08
C THR A 16 -35.17 0.72 -16.44
N PRO A 17 -34.52 0.33 -15.34
CA PRO A 17 -33.49 1.16 -14.72
C PRO A 17 -32.38 1.37 -15.74
N VAL A 18 -32.22 2.61 -16.21
CA VAL A 18 -31.06 3.03 -16.99
C VAL A 18 -29.89 3.03 -16.01
N ALA A 19 -28.87 2.21 -16.29
CA ALA A 19 -27.63 2.20 -15.53
C ALA A 19 -27.08 3.64 -15.47
N ARG A 20 -26.92 4.18 -14.26
CA ARG A 20 -26.20 5.45 -14.10
C ARG A 20 -24.71 5.14 -14.36
N ASP A 21 -23.99 6.02 -15.06
CA ASP A 21 -22.53 5.94 -15.26
C ASP A 21 -21.73 5.83 -13.93
N ALA A 22 -22.38 6.02 -12.78
CA ALA A 22 -21.83 5.85 -11.44
C ALA A 22 -21.69 4.37 -10.99
N ASP A 23 -22.33 3.42 -11.67
CA ASP A 23 -22.27 1.97 -11.37
C ASP A 23 -21.14 1.23 -12.12
N ALA A 24 -20.16 1.99 -12.62
CA ALA A 24 -19.03 1.43 -13.35
C ALA A 24 -18.09 0.71 -12.38
N VAL A 25 -17.71 -0.52 -12.74
CA VAL A 25 -16.49 -1.16 -12.27
C VAL A 25 -15.38 -0.11 -12.31
N PHE A 26 -14.83 0.24 -11.14
CA PHE A 26 -13.85 1.30 -11.08
C PHE A 26 -12.64 0.89 -11.94
N PRO A 27 -12.28 1.67 -12.96
CA PRO A 27 -11.16 1.32 -13.83
C PRO A 27 -9.90 1.25 -12.97
N GLY A 28 -9.43 0.03 -12.72
CA GLY A 28 -8.14 -0.23 -12.11
C GLY A 28 -8.09 -0.70 -10.66
N GLU A 29 -9.21 -1.00 -9.98
CA GLU A 29 -9.13 -1.50 -8.59
C GLU A 29 -9.94 -2.76 -8.25
N ASN A 30 -10.65 -3.37 -9.21
CA ASN A 30 -11.42 -4.60 -9.01
C ASN A 30 -12.46 -4.56 -7.85
N TRP A 31 -12.90 -3.37 -7.41
CA TRP A 31 -13.92 -3.23 -6.37
C TRP A 31 -15.30 -3.55 -6.91
N PHE A 32 -16.06 -4.35 -6.15
CA PHE A 32 -17.48 -4.56 -6.38
C PHE A 32 -18.30 -4.12 -5.17
N LEU A 33 -18.99 -2.98 -5.29
CA LEU A 33 -19.82 -2.40 -4.23
C LEU A 33 -21.26 -2.94 -4.34
N TYR A 34 -21.51 -4.09 -3.73
CA TYR A 34 -22.78 -4.80 -3.86
C TYR A 34 -24.02 -3.99 -3.43
N TRP A 35 -23.87 -3.04 -2.49
CA TRP A 35 -24.98 -2.19 -2.01
C TRP A 35 -25.29 -1.01 -2.95
N LYS A 36 -24.42 -0.69 -3.91
CA LYS A 36 -24.69 0.34 -4.93
C LYS A 36 -25.39 -0.25 -6.16
N THR A 37 -25.28 -1.56 -6.39
CA THR A 37 -25.87 -2.25 -7.54
C THR A 37 -27.03 -3.13 -7.09
N SER A 38 -28.18 -3.05 -7.78
CA SER A 38 -29.31 -3.97 -7.50
C SER A 38 -28.87 -5.43 -7.64
N SER A 39 -29.33 -6.28 -6.72
CA SER A 39 -28.98 -7.71 -6.72
C SER A 39 -29.40 -8.50 -7.96
N SER A 40 -30.29 -7.93 -8.79
CA SER A 40 -30.69 -8.46 -10.09
C SER A 40 -29.64 -8.23 -11.19
N LEU A 41 -28.79 -7.23 -11.03
CA LEU A 41 -27.78 -6.81 -12.02
C LEU A 41 -26.37 -7.31 -11.69
N TRP A 42 -26.16 -7.95 -10.53
CA TRP A 42 -24.84 -8.43 -10.11
C TRP A 42 -24.18 -9.34 -11.14
N LYS A 43 -24.93 -10.26 -11.76
CA LYS A 43 -24.39 -11.18 -12.77
C LYS A 43 -23.83 -10.43 -13.98
N SER A 44 -24.63 -9.53 -14.58
CA SER A 44 -24.18 -8.71 -15.71
C SER A 44 -23.01 -7.80 -15.37
N LYS A 45 -22.95 -7.30 -14.12
CA LYS A 45 -21.85 -6.43 -13.68
C LYS A 45 -20.57 -7.18 -13.39
N LEU A 46 -20.67 -8.36 -12.79
CA LEU A 46 -19.51 -9.22 -12.58
C LEU A 46 -18.93 -9.69 -13.91
N GLU A 47 -19.74 -9.93 -14.94
CA GLU A 47 -19.28 -10.25 -16.30
C GLU A 47 -18.37 -9.18 -16.94
N GLU A 48 -18.49 -7.90 -16.54
CA GLU A 48 -17.65 -6.81 -17.05
C GLU A 48 -16.18 -6.93 -16.59
N PHE A 49 -15.90 -7.62 -15.49
CA PHE A 49 -14.53 -7.88 -15.04
C PHE A 49 -13.87 -8.94 -15.94
N SER A 50 -12.55 -8.91 -16.07
CA SER A 50 -11.79 -9.96 -16.74
C SER A 50 -11.99 -11.34 -16.08
N LYS A 51 -11.84 -12.41 -16.86
CA LYS A 51 -11.87 -13.78 -16.33
C LYS A 51 -10.60 -14.06 -15.52
N GLY A 52 -10.72 -14.81 -14.42
CA GLY A 52 -9.59 -15.16 -13.55
C GLY A 52 -9.06 -14.04 -12.66
N VAL A 53 -9.77 -12.91 -12.57
CA VAL A 53 -9.38 -11.80 -11.69
C VAL A 53 -10.04 -11.96 -10.32
N LYS A 54 -9.24 -11.79 -9.25
CA LYS A 54 -9.72 -11.66 -7.86
C LYS A 54 -10.48 -10.34 -7.71
N ILE A 55 -11.75 -10.41 -7.31
CA ILE A 55 -12.65 -9.26 -7.15
C ILE A 55 -12.74 -8.90 -5.67
N LEU A 56 -12.43 -7.65 -5.35
CA LEU A 56 -12.45 -7.14 -3.99
C LEU A 56 -13.86 -6.65 -3.65
N VAL A 57 -14.46 -7.25 -2.62
CA VAL A 57 -15.82 -6.94 -2.17
C VAL A 57 -15.75 -6.40 -0.75
N PRO A 58 -15.70 -5.07 -0.55
CA PRO A 58 -15.77 -4.52 0.81
C PRO A 58 -17.10 -4.85 1.48
N ILE A 59 -17.10 -5.11 2.78
CA ILE A 59 -18.30 -5.28 3.58
C ILE A 59 -18.72 -3.93 4.14
N ASN A 60 -19.94 -3.49 3.84
CA ASN A 60 -20.50 -2.25 4.36
C ASN A 60 -21.28 -2.52 5.66
N TRP A 61 -20.61 -2.43 6.80
CA TRP A 61 -21.22 -2.69 8.12
C TRP A 61 -22.51 -1.87 8.35
N ALA A 62 -22.50 -0.56 8.08
CA ALA A 62 -23.67 0.30 8.20
C ALA A 62 -24.84 -0.09 7.27
N PHE A 63 -24.59 -0.82 6.20
CA PHE A 63 -25.66 -1.31 5.31
C PHE A 63 -26.36 -2.56 5.86
N HIS A 64 -25.60 -3.41 6.56
CA HIS A 64 -26.10 -4.60 7.23
C HIS A 64 -26.72 -4.29 8.59
N SER A 65 -26.47 -3.11 9.18
CA SER A 65 -27.05 -2.71 10.45
C SER A 65 -27.29 -1.22 10.56
N ASP A 66 -28.53 -0.86 10.87
CA ASP A 66 -28.92 0.52 11.18
C ASP A 66 -28.61 0.90 12.64
N THR A 67 -28.79 -0.06 13.56
CA THR A 67 -28.71 0.15 15.01
C THR A 67 -27.38 -0.29 15.62
N GLY A 68 -26.66 -1.19 14.94
CA GLY A 68 -25.50 -1.89 15.48
C GLY A 68 -25.83 -3.15 16.28
N ASP A 69 -27.11 -3.50 16.44
CA ASP A 69 -27.56 -4.69 17.22
C ASP A 69 -28.36 -5.71 16.39
N ASN A 70 -29.03 -5.27 15.33
CA ASN A 70 -29.75 -6.14 14.39
C ASN A 70 -28.98 -6.19 13.06
N TYR A 71 -28.81 -7.38 12.50
CA TYR A 71 -28.03 -7.59 11.28
C TYR A 71 -28.86 -8.29 10.22
N ASP A 72 -28.82 -7.76 9.00
CA ASP A 72 -29.54 -8.31 7.86
C ASP A 72 -28.55 -8.99 6.89
N PHE A 73 -28.71 -10.29 6.65
CA PHE A 73 -27.99 -11.06 5.65
C PHE A 73 -28.98 -11.83 4.76
N ALA A 74 -29.69 -11.11 3.89
CA ALA A 74 -30.78 -11.56 3.01
C ALA A 74 -32.18 -11.71 3.65
N GLU A 75 -32.37 -11.26 4.89
CA GLU A 75 -33.68 -11.33 5.55
C GLU A 75 -34.64 -10.25 5.04
N THR A 76 -34.13 -9.02 4.85
CA THR A 76 -34.97 -7.88 4.45
C THR A 76 -34.56 -7.27 3.12
N LYS A 77 -33.26 -7.06 2.89
CA LYS A 77 -32.72 -6.45 1.68
C LYS A 77 -32.08 -7.53 0.80
N PRO A 78 -32.47 -7.67 -0.48
CA PRO A 78 -31.84 -8.66 -1.35
C PRO A 78 -30.38 -8.32 -1.67
N GLU A 79 -29.96 -7.06 -1.50
CA GLU A 79 -28.57 -6.64 -1.65
C GLU A 79 -27.68 -7.12 -0.49
N THR A 80 -28.21 -7.53 0.67
CA THR A 80 -27.39 -8.07 1.78
C THR A 80 -27.11 -9.57 1.64
N ASP A 81 -27.56 -10.20 0.55
CA ASP A 81 -27.35 -11.62 0.26
C ASP A 81 -25.97 -11.90 -0.32
N LEU A 82 -24.98 -12.04 0.56
CA LEU A 82 -23.60 -12.31 0.19
C LEU A 82 -23.41 -13.73 -0.38
N LYS A 83 -24.23 -14.72 0.03
CA LYS A 83 -24.19 -16.07 -0.52
C LYS A 83 -24.60 -16.09 -1.99
N LYS A 84 -25.67 -15.36 -2.35
CA LYS A 84 -26.06 -15.19 -3.74
C LYS A 84 -24.95 -14.54 -4.55
N LEU A 85 -24.30 -13.50 -4.03
CA LEU A 85 -23.19 -12.85 -4.70
C LEU A 85 -22.03 -13.83 -4.96
N PHE A 86 -21.64 -14.59 -3.93
CA PHE A 86 -20.61 -15.62 -4.01
C PHE A 86 -20.93 -16.69 -5.08
N ASN A 87 -22.17 -17.19 -5.10
CA ASN A 87 -22.58 -18.19 -6.08
C ASN A 87 -22.53 -17.64 -7.52
N ILE A 88 -23.00 -16.40 -7.74
CA ILE A 88 -22.95 -15.75 -9.06
C ILE A 88 -21.50 -15.60 -9.54
N ALA A 89 -20.58 -15.19 -8.67
CA ALA A 89 -19.18 -15.07 -9.04
C ALA A 89 -18.56 -16.44 -9.38
N GLY A 90 -18.85 -17.48 -8.60
CA GLY A 90 -18.43 -18.85 -8.87
C GLY A 90 -18.94 -19.38 -10.21
N GLU A 91 -20.21 -19.13 -10.55
CA GLU A 91 -20.79 -19.48 -11.87
C GLU A 91 -20.04 -18.82 -13.04
N LEU A 92 -19.48 -17.62 -12.82
CA LEU A 92 -18.74 -16.86 -13.83
C LEU A 92 -17.24 -17.20 -13.85
N GLY A 93 -16.78 -18.12 -13.00
CA GLY A 93 -15.36 -18.44 -12.84
C GLY A 93 -14.54 -17.27 -12.29
N LYS A 94 -15.13 -16.50 -11.38
CA LYS A 94 -14.50 -15.36 -10.71
C LYS A 94 -14.36 -15.67 -9.23
N GLU A 95 -13.24 -15.24 -8.67
CA GLU A 95 -12.95 -15.39 -7.26
C GLU A 95 -13.28 -14.08 -6.54
N LEU A 96 -14.02 -14.18 -5.44
CA LEU A 96 -14.32 -13.03 -4.58
C LEU A 96 -13.40 -13.05 -3.37
N ILE A 97 -13.03 -11.87 -2.91
CA ILE A 97 -12.38 -11.66 -1.64
C ILE A 97 -13.22 -10.66 -0.86
N PHE A 98 -13.68 -11.04 0.33
CA PHE A 98 -14.40 -10.10 1.19
C PHE A 98 -13.40 -9.27 1.99
N LEU A 99 -13.56 -7.95 1.95
CA LEU A 99 -12.75 -7.01 2.70
C LEU A 99 -13.57 -6.42 3.85
N MET A 100 -13.22 -6.75 5.09
CA MET A 100 -13.91 -6.23 6.27
C MET A 100 -13.15 -5.02 6.85
N PRO A 101 -13.81 -3.87 7.05
CA PRO A 101 -13.13 -2.67 7.54
C PRO A 101 -12.77 -2.79 9.02
N ILE A 102 -11.50 -2.64 9.35
CA ILE A 102 -11.02 -2.54 10.75
C ILE A 102 -10.73 -1.10 11.19
N THR A 103 -10.95 -0.14 10.28
CA THR A 103 -10.78 1.32 10.49
C THR A 103 -11.86 2.10 9.75
N PRO A 104 -12.05 3.41 10.00
CA PRO A 104 -13.03 4.20 9.27
C PRO A 104 -12.82 4.18 7.75
N VAL A 105 -13.91 3.96 7.02
CA VAL A 105 -13.88 3.80 5.55
C VAL A 105 -14.23 5.11 4.86
N PRO A 106 -13.31 5.74 4.10
CA PRO A 106 -13.45 7.12 3.67
C PRO A 106 -14.52 7.35 2.59
N PHE A 107 -14.86 6.31 1.82
CA PHE A 107 -15.89 6.38 0.76
C PHE A 107 -17.29 5.98 1.24
N LEU A 108 -17.45 5.66 2.53
CA LEU A 108 -18.73 5.34 3.14
C LEU A 108 -19.23 6.49 4.03
N PRO A 109 -20.54 6.77 4.05
CA PRO A 109 -21.13 7.67 5.03
C PRO A 109 -20.74 7.26 6.45
N ASN A 110 -20.45 8.25 7.30
CA ASN A 110 -20.03 8.06 8.70
C ASN A 110 -18.78 7.15 8.87
N GLY A 111 -17.97 6.96 7.83
CA GLY A 111 -16.84 6.04 7.90
C GLY A 111 -17.25 4.56 7.92
N GLY A 112 -18.48 4.22 7.53
CA GLY A 112 -19.02 2.85 7.59
C GLY A 112 -19.62 2.46 8.94
N ILE A 113 -19.66 3.37 9.92
CA ILE A 113 -20.32 3.14 11.21
C ILE A 113 -21.85 3.30 11.06
N PRO A 114 -22.67 2.38 11.62
CA PRO A 114 -24.12 2.53 11.71
C PRO A 114 -24.55 3.89 12.26
N HIS A 115 -25.56 4.50 11.65
CA HIS A 115 -25.91 5.89 11.91
C HIS A 115 -26.26 6.20 13.39
N LEU A 116 -26.85 5.26 14.14
CA LEU A 116 -27.16 5.46 15.56
C LEU A 116 -25.94 5.40 16.49
N LEU A 117 -24.84 4.83 16.01
CA LEU A 117 -23.55 4.73 16.71
C LEU A 117 -22.62 5.90 16.37
N ALA A 118 -22.78 6.50 15.19
CA ALA A 118 -21.99 7.64 14.70
C ALA A 118 -22.30 8.95 15.44
N ARG A 119 -21.83 9.07 16.69
CA ARG A 119 -22.09 10.23 17.58
C ARG A 119 -20.88 11.09 17.86
N SER A 120 -19.70 10.49 17.83
CA SER A 120 -18.44 11.11 18.26
C SER A 120 -17.58 11.38 17.04
N ILE A 121 -17.50 12.63 16.59
CA ILE A 121 -16.71 13.02 15.40
C ILE A 121 -15.22 12.84 15.69
N ALA A 122 -14.50 12.24 14.75
CA ALA A 122 -13.04 12.11 14.83
C ALA A 122 -12.36 13.43 14.44
N LEU A 123 -11.29 13.79 15.15
CA LEU A 123 -10.52 15.01 14.94
C LEU A 123 -9.09 14.70 14.49
N ASN A 124 -8.54 15.54 13.62
CA ASN A 124 -7.13 15.49 13.24
C ASN A 124 -6.22 16.12 14.31
N SER A 125 -4.91 16.06 14.09
CA SER A 125 -3.90 16.63 15.00
C SER A 125 -4.01 18.15 15.21
N GLU A 126 -4.72 18.86 14.34
CA GLU A 126 -5.01 20.30 14.45
C GLU A 126 -6.36 20.58 15.16
N GLY A 127 -7.06 19.54 15.62
CA GLY A 127 -8.37 19.65 16.27
C GLY A 127 -9.54 19.90 15.31
N MET A 128 -9.34 19.72 14.01
CA MET A 128 -10.37 19.87 12.99
C MET A 128 -11.05 18.53 12.70
N ALA A 129 -12.36 18.57 12.41
CA ALA A 129 -13.10 17.39 12.01
C ALA A 129 -12.59 16.85 10.67
N TYR A 130 -12.41 15.52 10.59
CA TYR A 130 -12.09 14.87 9.33
C TYR A 130 -13.24 14.99 8.34
N GLY A 131 -12.99 15.72 7.24
CA GLY A 131 -13.88 15.83 6.09
C GLY A 131 -13.27 15.12 4.88
N ILE A 132 -14.04 14.26 4.23
CA ILE A 132 -13.58 13.52 3.03
C ILE A 132 -14.58 13.73 1.91
N VAL A 133 -14.10 14.04 0.72
CA VAL A 133 -14.94 14.19 -0.47
C VAL A 133 -14.95 12.86 -1.23
N ASP A 134 -16.13 12.29 -1.45
CA ASP A 134 -16.27 11.05 -2.22
C ASP A 134 -16.20 11.28 -3.75
N ASN A 135 -16.39 10.22 -4.52
CA ASN A 135 -16.39 10.26 -5.98
C ASN A 135 -17.59 11.02 -6.59
N GLU A 136 -18.64 11.19 -5.80
CA GLU A 136 -19.88 11.91 -6.12
C GLU A 136 -19.82 13.37 -5.63
N GLU A 137 -18.66 13.83 -5.15
CA GLU A 137 -18.40 15.17 -4.63
C GLU A 137 -19.18 15.50 -3.33
N ASN A 138 -19.66 14.48 -2.62
CA ASN A 138 -20.27 14.64 -1.30
C ASN A 138 -19.19 14.69 -0.21
N LEU A 139 -19.40 15.56 0.78
CA LEU A 139 -18.54 15.66 1.96
C LEU A 139 -19.04 14.74 3.08
N HIS A 140 -18.25 13.74 3.43
CA HIS A 140 -18.48 12.84 4.56
C HIS A 140 -17.65 13.25 5.77
N LYS A 141 -18.18 12.97 6.96
CA LYS A 141 -17.47 13.11 8.23
C LYS A 141 -17.07 11.74 8.75
N LEU A 142 -15.88 11.64 9.34
CA LEU A 142 -15.47 10.45 10.06
C LEU A 142 -15.80 10.53 11.55
N PHE A 143 -16.03 9.36 12.14
CA PHE A 143 -16.38 9.20 13.54
C PHE A 143 -15.36 8.31 14.25
N SER A 144 -15.23 8.51 15.56
CA SER A 144 -14.21 7.87 16.40
C SER A 144 -14.48 6.38 16.59
N PHE A 145 -13.48 5.55 16.29
CA PHE A 145 -13.49 4.11 16.60
C PHE A 145 -13.07 3.81 18.05
N TYR A 146 -12.70 4.83 18.83
CA TYR A 146 -12.37 4.69 20.27
C TYR A 146 -13.60 4.70 21.18
N ASP A 147 -14.80 4.92 20.62
CA ASP A 147 -16.05 4.82 21.38
C ASP A 147 -16.32 3.33 21.72
N PRO A 148 -16.40 2.95 23.02
CA PRO A 148 -16.61 1.55 23.40
C PRO A 148 -17.88 0.92 22.82
N ARG A 149 -18.91 1.73 22.53
CA ARG A 149 -20.16 1.25 21.92
C ARG A 149 -19.96 0.80 20.48
N VAL A 150 -19.07 1.49 19.76
CA VAL A 150 -18.72 1.13 18.37
C VAL A 150 -18.01 -0.22 18.38
N PHE A 151 -17.00 -0.41 19.23
CA PHE A 151 -16.29 -1.69 19.32
C PHE A 151 -17.20 -2.85 19.75
N GLN A 152 -18.06 -2.65 20.76
CA GLN A 152 -19.01 -3.67 21.20
C GLN A 152 -19.97 -4.10 20.09
N ALA A 153 -20.51 -3.14 19.33
CA ALA A 153 -21.39 -3.42 18.21
C ALA A 153 -20.65 -4.07 17.04
N TYR A 154 -19.41 -3.65 16.77
CA TYR A 154 -18.55 -4.25 15.75
C TYR A 154 -18.20 -5.70 16.07
N SER A 155 -17.89 -6.01 17.33
CA SER A 155 -17.58 -7.38 17.75
C SER A 155 -18.77 -8.33 17.59
N LYS A 156 -19.97 -7.87 17.97
CA LYS A 156 -21.22 -8.61 17.72
C LYS A 156 -21.47 -8.80 16.21
N PHE A 157 -21.18 -7.80 15.40
CA PHE A 157 -21.30 -7.89 13.93
C PHE A 157 -20.35 -8.94 13.36
N CYS A 158 -19.07 -8.93 13.76
CA CYS A 158 -18.09 -9.94 13.35
C CYS A 158 -18.54 -11.35 13.69
N ALA A 159 -19.02 -11.57 14.92
CA ALA A 159 -19.52 -12.88 15.34
C ALA A 159 -20.72 -13.34 14.49
N LYS A 160 -21.64 -12.43 14.17
CA LYS A 160 -22.80 -12.73 13.32
C LYS A 160 -22.44 -12.96 11.86
N PHE A 161 -21.49 -12.19 11.34
CA PHE A 161 -20.94 -12.37 10.02
C PHE A 161 -20.23 -13.73 9.89
N GLY A 162 -19.35 -14.07 10.83
CA GLY A 162 -18.68 -15.38 10.85
C GLY A 162 -19.64 -16.56 10.96
N GLN A 163 -20.68 -16.44 11.80
CA GLN A 163 -21.77 -17.41 11.87
C GLN A 163 -22.44 -17.60 10.49
N TYR A 164 -22.80 -16.49 9.82
CA TYR A 164 -23.44 -16.53 8.50
C TYR A 164 -22.53 -17.17 7.43
N ILE A 165 -21.25 -16.79 7.36
CA ILE A 165 -20.26 -17.35 6.41
C ILE A 165 -20.17 -18.88 6.57
N SER A 166 -20.08 -19.35 7.82
CA SER A 166 -19.99 -20.77 8.15
C SER A 166 -21.28 -21.53 7.81
N GLU A 167 -22.45 -21.01 8.22
CA GLU A 167 -23.75 -21.64 7.96
C GLU A 167 -24.08 -21.74 6.47
N GLN A 168 -23.67 -20.74 5.68
CA GLN A 168 -23.90 -20.71 4.23
C GLN A 168 -22.80 -21.43 3.43
N GLY A 169 -21.74 -21.92 4.07
CA GLY A 169 -20.61 -22.58 3.41
C GLY A 169 -19.98 -21.68 2.35
N ILE A 170 -19.67 -20.43 2.71
CA ILE A 170 -18.95 -19.50 1.85
C ILE A 170 -17.45 -19.75 2.07
N SER A 171 -16.75 -20.15 1.01
CA SER A 171 -15.36 -20.63 1.09
C SER A 171 -14.34 -19.62 0.54
N CYS A 172 -14.72 -18.36 0.36
CA CYS A 172 -13.78 -17.34 -0.13
C CYS A 172 -12.92 -16.76 1.00
N ASP A 173 -11.80 -16.17 0.59
CA ASP A 173 -10.88 -15.47 1.48
C ASP A 173 -11.51 -14.21 2.07
N ILE A 174 -11.18 -13.94 3.33
CA ILE A 174 -11.61 -12.78 4.09
C ILE A 174 -10.38 -12.08 4.65
N TYR A 175 -10.19 -10.84 4.21
CA TYR A 175 -9.15 -9.94 4.74
C TYR A 175 -9.79 -8.84 5.58
N GLY A 176 -9.10 -8.44 6.64
CA GLY A 176 -9.29 -7.14 7.24
C GLY A 176 -8.68 -6.08 6.33
N TYR A 177 -9.20 -4.86 6.33
CA TYR A 177 -8.49 -3.76 5.67
C TYR A 177 -8.42 -2.48 6.49
N VAL A 178 -7.23 -1.88 6.45
CA VAL A 178 -6.93 -0.58 7.04
C VAL A 178 -7.06 0.46 5.94
N SER A 179 -7.80 1.52 6.24
CA SER A 179 -7.92 2.68 5.39
C SER A 179 -7.07 3.81 5.93
N GLY A 180 -6.22 4.39 5.08
CA GLY A 180 -5.41 5.55 5.41
C GLY A 180 -5.20 6.48 4.23
N ARG A 181 -4.30 7.44 4.42
CA ARG A 181 -3.94 8.46 3.44
C ARG A 181 -2.46 8.77 3.52
N MET A 182 -1.91 9.30 2.42
CA MET A 182 -0.61 9.94 2.46
C MET A 182 -0.77 11.39 2.91
N GLU A 183 -0.06 11.76 3.98
CA GLU A 183 0.02 13.13 4.47
C GLU A 183 1.51 13.49 4.59
N LYS A 184 1.99 14.43 3.76
CA LYS A 184 3.41 14.82 3.70
C LYS A 184 4.36 13.62 3.58
N GLU A 185 4.05 12.71 2.65
CA GLU A 185 4.78 11.46 2.40
C GLU A 185 4.70 10.42 3.52
N GLU A 186 3.99 10.64 4.62
CA GLU A 186 3.75 9.64 5.66
C GLU A 186 2.37 9.01 5.54
N TYR A 187 2.27 7.72 5.84
CA TYR A 187 0.98 7.04 5.88
C TYR A 187 0.30 7.32 7.22
N VAL A 188 -0.92 7.87 7.15
CA VAL A 188 -1.77 8.15 8.30
C VAL A 188 -3.07 7.38 8.17
N SER A 189 -3.29 6.43 9.08
CA SER A 189 -4.54 5.68 9.16
C SER A 189 -5.71 6.60 9.54
N PHE A 190 -6.90 6.35 9.02
CA PHE A 190 -8.11 7.07 9.41
C PHE A 190 -8.58 6.75 10.84
N VAL A 191 -8.01 5.73 11.48
CA VAL A 191 -8.22 5.47 12.92
C VAL A 191 -7.51 6.50 13.81
N ASP A 192 -6.62 7.32 13.25
CA ASP A 192 -5.96 8.39 13.97
C ASP A 192 -6.98 9.45 14.43
N ASP A 193 -7.10 9.65 15.74
CA ASP A 193 -8.11 10.51 16.34
C ASP A 193 -7.53 11.31 17.51
N HIS A 194 -7.86 12.60 17.55
CA HIS A 194 -7.52 13.55 18.60
C HIS A 194 -8.78 14.12 19.29
N SER A 195 -9.92 13.42 19.16
CA SER A 195 -11.17 13.81 19.81
C SER A 195 -11.14 13.60 21.33
N GLN A 196 -12.08 14.24 22.03
CA GLN A 196 -12.26 14.03 23.46
C GLN A 196 -12.53 12.54 23.81
N VAL A 197 -13.13 11.77 22.90
CA VAL A 197 -13.39 10.35 23.12
C VAL A 197 -12.11 9.54 23.12
N PHE A 198 -11.16 9.87 22.23
CA PHE A 198 -9.81 9.33 22.27
C PHE A 198 -9.15 9.62 23.62
N ASP A 199 -9.14 10.87 24.08
CA ASP A 199 -8.52 11.25 25.36
C ASP A 199 -9.12 10.51 26.56
N GLN A 200 -10.44 10.33 26.57
CA GLN A 200 -11.14 9.57 27.61
C GLN A 200 -10.81 8.06 27.57
N ALA A 201 -10.64 7.49 26.37
CA ALA A 201 -10.26 6.10 26.20
C ALA A 201 -8.78 5.89 26.60
N PHE A 202 -7.90 6.78 26.17
CA PHE A 202 -6.49 6.81 26.53
C PHE A 202 -6.30 6.95 28.05
N GLY A 203 -7.05 7.84 28.69
CA GLY A 203 -7.02 7.99 30.15
C GLY A 203 -7.44 6.72 30.89
N ARG A 204 -8.37 5.91 30.35
CA ARG A 204 -8.74 4.60 30.89
C ARG A 204 -7.64 3.57 30.70
N PHE A 205 -6.99 3.56 29.54
CA PHE A 205 -5.84 2.71 29.26
C PHE A 205 -4.68 2.96 30.21
N LEU A 206 -4.34 4.23 30.47
CA LEU A 206 -3.28 4.59 31.43
C LEU A 206 -3.59 4.10 32.85
N ARG A 207 -4.85 4.19 33.30
CA ARG A 207 -5.26 3.67 34.61
C ARG A 207 -5.13 2.15 34.68
N ALA A 208 -5.59 1.44 33.66
CA ALA A 208 -5.47 -0.02 33.59
C ALA A 208 -3.99 -0.47 33.60
N ARG A 209 -3.11 0.27 32.91
CA ARG A 209 -1.67 0.03 32.93
C ARG A 209 -1.06 0.27 34.32
N ALA A 210 -1.47 1.32 35.02
CA ALA A 210 -1.01 1.62 36.38
C ALA A 210 -1.50 0.58 37.42
N GLU A 211 -2.66 -0.03 37.20
CA GLU A 211 -3.22 -1.08 38.07
C GLU A 211 -2.55 -2.45 37.86
N ASN A 212 -2.02 -2.72 36.67
CA ASN A 212 -1.27 -3.93 36.37
C ASN A 212 0.12 -3.89 37.01
N GLN A 213 0.27 -4.58 38.15
CA GLN A 213 1.50 -4.67 38.97
C GLN A 213 2.74 -5.25 38.25
N GLN A 214 2.61 -5.70 37.00
CA GLN A 214 3.70 -6.23 36.17
C GLN A 214 4.43 -5.16 35.34
N THR A 215 3.89 -3.95 35.23
CA THR A 215 4.54 -2.85 34.50
C THR A 215 5.08 -1.79 35.46
N ASP A 216 6.37 -1.47 35.37
CA ASP A 216 7.06 -0.36 36.09
C ASP A 216 6.57 1.04 35.64
N PHE A 217 5.30 1.17 35.24
CA PHE A 217 4.75 2.41 34.71
C PHE A 217 4.42 3.38 35.85
N LYS A 218 5.26 4.41 36.03
CA LYS A 218 5.11 5.44 37.08
C LYS A 218 4.35 6.70 36.62
N GLY A 219 3.88 6.71 35.37
CA GLY A 219 3.28 7.86 34.72
C GLY A 219 4.08 8.26 33.48
N ILE A 220 3.65 9.34 32.82
CA ILE A 220 4.31 9.90 31.64
C ILE A 220 5.24 11.01 32.12
N GLU A 221 6.54 10.85 31.93
CA GLU A 221 7.57 11.79 32.40
C GLU A 221 8.00 12.78 31.30
N SER A 222 7.75 12.47 30.02
CA SER A 222 8.14 13.30 28.87
C SER A 222 7.12 13.28 27.72
N LEU A 223 7.20 14.29 26.84
CA LEU A 223 6.40 14.35 25.60
C LEU A 223 6.71 13.22 24.62
N GLU A 224 7.95 12.74 24.60
CA GLU A 224 8.38 11.62 23.76
C GLU A 224 7.75 10.31 24.27
N GLU A 225 7.76 10.11 25.58
CA GLU A 225 7.09 9.00 26.23
C GLU A 225 5.56 9.05 26.02
N GLU A 226 4.93 10.22 26.12
CA GLU A 226 3.50 10.37 25.82
C GLU A 226 3.17 9.88 24.41
N SER A 227 4.01 10.26 23.44
CA SER A 227 3.84 9.89 22.04
C SER A 227 4.02 8.39 21.83
N LEU A 228 4.99 7.77 22.51
CA LEU A 228 5.20 6.32 22.50
C LEU A 228 3.99 5.57 23.07
N VAL A 229 3.49 5.98 24.23
CA VAL A 229 2.36 5.32 24.90
C VAL A 229 1.06 5.53 24.12
N LYS A 230 0.88 6.67 23.46
CA LYS A 230 -0.25 6.89 22.52
C LYS A 230 -0.17 5.96 21.31
N ALA A 231 1.01 5.75 20.72
CA ALA A 231 1.18 4.82 19.62
C ALA A 231 0.87 3.37 20.04
N GLU A 232 1.36 2.95 21.21
CA GLU A 232 1.03 1.65 21.81
C GLU A 232 -0.48 1.48 22.01
N PHE A 233 -1.15 2.51 22.52
CA PHE A 233 -2.61 2.51 22.68
C PHE A 233 -3.36 2.38 21.34
N LYS A 234 -2.95 3.13 20.32
CA LYS A 234 -3.53 3.05 18.96
C LYS A 234 -3.38 1.65 18.38
N ASN A 235 -2.20 1.03 18.53
CA ASN A 235 -1.94 -0.32 18.08
C ASN A 235 -2.81 -1.32 18.85
N THR A 236 -2.90 -1.19 20.17
CA THR A 236 -3.76 -2.05 21.02
C THR A 236 -5.21 -2.03 20.56
N ILE A 237 -5.78 -0.84 20.32
CA ILE A 237 -7.16 -0.71 19.84
C ILE A 237 -7.31 -1.33 18.44
N SER A 238 -6.37 -1.06 17.53
CA SER A 238 -6.40 -1.62 16.18
C SER A 238 -6.34 -3.16 16.19
N SER A 239 -5.48 -3.75 17.03
CA SER A 239 -5.40 -5.19 17.25
C SER A 239 -6.71 -5.76 17.80
N LEU A 240 -7.43 -5.07 18.68
CA LEU A 240 -8.73 -5.55 19.17
C LEU A 240 -9.77 -5.70 18.05
N TYR A 241 -9.82 -4.76 17.11
CA TYR A 241 -10.73 -4.85 15.95
C TYR A 241 -10.33 -6.01 15.03
N GLN A 242 -9.02 -6.19 14.80
CA GLN A 242 -8.48 -7.30 14.02
C GLN A 242 -8.77 -8.65 14.69
N ASP A 243 -8.50 -8.79 15.98
CA ASP A 243 -8.70 -10.02 16.76
C ASP A 243 -10.17 -10.42 16.81
N SER A 244 -11.08 -9.45 16.95
CA SER A 244 -12.51 -9.72 16.93
C SER A 244 -12.98 -10.27 15.57
N LEU A 245 -12.34 -9.85 14.48
CA LEU A 245 -12.64 -10.35 13.15
C LEU A 245 -12.00 -11.72 12.91
N SER A 246 -10.68 -11.83 13.09
CA SER A 246 -9.91 -13.05 12.83
C SER A 246 -10.42 -14.24 13.64
N SER A 247 -10.84 -14.02 14.89
CA SER A 247 -11.46 -15.08 15.72
C SER A 247 -12.85 -15.52 15.22
N SER A 248 -13.60 -14.62 14.57
CA SER A 248 -14.95 -14.90 14.08
C SER A 248 -14.96 -15.62 12.73
N VAL A 249 -13.97 -15.37 11.87
CA VAL A 249 -13.86 -15.93 10.51
C VAL A 249 -12.61 -16.79 10.31
N SER A 250 -12.10 -17.42 11.37
CA SER A 250 -10.78 -18.05 11.42
C SER A 250 -10.46 -19.05 10.31
N ALA A 251 -11.47 -19.76 9.77
CA ALA A 251 -11.28 -20.71 8.68
C ALA A 251 -11.04 -20.06 7.29
N ASN A 252 -11.38 -18.78 7.15
CA ASN A 252 -11.31 -18.00 5.92
C ASN A 252 -10.41 -16.75 6.07
N TRP A 253 -9.69 -16.62 7.20
CA TRP A 253 -8.94 -15.42 7.53
C TRP A 253 -7.54 -15.45 6.91
N GLU A 254 -7.27 -14.50 6.03
CA GLU A 254 -6.00 -14.43 5.29
C GLU A 254 -5.09 -13.25 5.70
N GLY A 255 -5.56 -12.38 6.60
CA GLY A 255 -4.76 -11.28 7.16
C GLY A 255 -5.31 -9.88 6.89
N VAL A 256 -4.43 -8.89 6.86
CA VAL A 256 -4.80 -7.47 6.76
C VAL A 256 -4.17 -6.81 5.55
N LEU A 257 -4.99 -6.11 4.77
CA LEU A 257 -4.55 -5.28 3.64
C LEU A 257 -4.60 -3.80 3.99
N GLU A 258 -3.54 -3.07 3.68
CA GLU A 258 -3.46 -1.64 3.97
C GLU A 258 -3.65 -0.82 2.69
N PHE A 259 -4.68 0.02 2.69
CA PHE A 259 -5.05 0.87 1.55
C PHE A 259 -4.79 2.34 1.85
N SER A 260 -4.17 3.03 0.90
CA SER A 260 -4.03 4.48 0.93
C SER A 260 -4.90 5.13 -0.15
N PHE A 261 -5.83 5.98 0.27
CA PHE A 261 -6.84 6.54 -0.62
C PHE A 261 -6.38 7.84 -1.28
N LEU A 262 -6.34 7.85 -2.61
CA LEU A 262 -5.99 9.03 -3.41
C LEU A 262 -7.05 10.12 -3.23
N GLY A 263 -6.62 11.38 -3.15
CA GLY A 263 -7.54 12.52 -3.03
C GLY A 263 -8.13 12.69 -1.63
N SER A 264 -7.52 12.08 -0.61
CA SER A 264 -7.97 12.13 0.80
C SER A 264 -7.02 12.90 1.74
N SER A 265 -5.87 13.36 1.24
CA SER A 265 -4.97 14.21 2.02
C SER A 265 -5.62 15.55 2.34
N SER A 266 -5.12 16.23 3.37
CA SER A 266 -5.62 17.57 3.74
C SER A 266 -5.43 18.57 2.59
N ARG A 267 -4.32 18.46 1.84
CA ARG A 267 -4.05 19.23 0.63
C ARG A 267 -5.05 18.91 -0.48
N ASP A 268 -5.33 17.63 -0.71
CA ASP A 268 -6.27 17.21 -1.76
C ASP A 268 -7.67 17.67 -1.48
N LEU A 269 -8.12 17.60 -0.21
CA LEU A 269 -9.42 18.11 0.19
C LEU A 269 -9.58 19.57 -0.23
N LEU A 270 -8.59 20.41 0.09
CA LEU A 270 -8.61 21.83 -0.28
C LEU A 270 -8.52 22.04 -1.80
N ASN A 271 -7.67 21.28 -2.49
CA ASN A 271 -7.53 21.37 -3.94
C ASN A 271 -8.82 20.96 -4.66
N ARG A 272 -9.48 19.89 -4.22
CA ARG A 272 -10.75 19.41 -4.76
C ARG A 272 -11.89 20.39 -4.47
N MET A 273 -11.94 20.95 -3.26
CA MET A 273 -12.92 22.00 -2.92
C MET A 273 -12.71 23.29 -3.73
N SER A 274 -11.47 23.63 -4.09
CA SER A 274 -11.14 24.84 -4.87
C SER A 274 -11.13 24.63 -6.38
N GLY A 275 -11.27 23.38 -6.86
CA GLY A 275 -11.19 23.03 -8.28
C GLY A 275 -9.77 22.98 -8.85
N ASN A 276 -8.73 23.09 -8.02
CA ASN A 276 -7.31 23.03 -8.39
C ASN A 276 -6.74 21.60 -8.25
N ASP A 277 -7.55 20.61 -8.58
CA ASP A 277 -7.19 19.20 -8.54
C ASP A 277 -6.47 18.84 -9.86
N HIS A 278 -5.23 18.34 -9.75
CA HIS A 278 -4.37 17.95 -10.88
C HIS A 278 -4.09 16.44 -10.92
N THR A 279 -4.18 15.83 -12.11
CA THR A 279 -3.91 14.40 -12.32
C THR A 279 -2.47 13.99 -12.00
N SER A 280 -1.52 14.91 -12.20
CA SER A 280 -0.10 14.69 -11.86
C SER A 280 0.11 14.41 -10.39
N ASP A 281 -0.65 15.07 -9.50
CA ASP A 281 -0.50 14.89 -8.06
C ASP A 281 -0.90 13.46 -7.68
N TYR A 282 -2.01 12.94 -8.22
CA TYR A 282 -2.43 11.55 -7.97
C TYR A 282 -1.52 10.50 -8.61
N SER A 283 -0.93 10.80 -9.77
CA SER A 283 0.00 9.89 -10.43
C SER A 283 1.27 9.71 -9.60
N HIS A 284 1.75 10.81 -9.01
CA HIS A 284 2.86 10.81 -8.06
C HIS A 284 2.50 10.10 -6.75
N ASP A 285 1.31 10.37 -6.20
CA ASP A 285 0.85 9.69 -4.98
C ASP A 285 0.81 8.16 -5.16
N ILE A 286 0.38 7.65 -6.32
CA ILE A 286 0.44 6.21 -6.63
C ILE A 286 1.87 5.68 -6.49
N SER A 287 2.86 6.40 -7.04
CA SER A 287 4.28 6.05 -6.92
C SER A 287 4.72 5.96 -5.47
N THR A 288 4.43 7.00 -4.68
CA THR A 288 4.81 7.07 -3.27
C THR A 288 4.13 5.97 -2.45
N ILE A 289 2.85 5.70 -2.70
CA ILE A 289 2.07 4.69 -1.97
C ILE A 289 2.63 3.28 -2.26
N ILE A 290 2.89 2.97 -3.53
CA ILE A 290 3.45 1.66 -3.93
C ILE A 290 4.85 1.48 -3.35
N GLY A 291 5.71 2.49 -3.43
CA GLY A 291 7.06 2.43 -2.84
C GLY A 291 7.05 2.19 -1.33
N LYS A 292 5.99 2.64 -0.63
CA LYS A 292 5.79 2.36 0.80
C LYS A 292 5.09 1.05 1.12
N GLY A 293 4.76 0.24 0.10
CA GLY A 293 4.19 -1.10 0.28
C GLY A 293 2.69 -1.14 0.55
N PHE A 294 1.99 0.00 0.41
CA PHE A 294 0.54 0.13 0.57
C PHE A 294 -0.20 -0.02 -0.76
N ILE A 295 -1.50 -0.32 -0.73
CA ILE A 295 -2.34 -0.43 -1.94
C ILE A 295 -3.02 0.91 -2.22
N PRO A 296 -2.71 1.61 -3.32
CA PRO A 296 -3.40 2.85 -3.66
C PRO A 296 -4.84 2.57 -4.10
N SER A 297 -5.78 3.39 -3.64
CA SER A 297 -7.17 3.36 -4.09
C SER A 297 -7.66 4.75 -4.52
N SER A 298 -8.10 4.85 -5.76
CA SER A 298 -8.75 6.00 -6.37
C SER A 298 -10.27 6.02 -6.15
N ILE A 299 -10.87 5.14 -5.33
CA ILE A 299 -12.34 5.08 -5.18
C ILE A 299 -12.99 6.42 -4.81
N LEU A 300 -12.27 7.33 -4.17
CA LEU A 300 -12.72 8.69 -3.84
C LEU A 300 -12.66 9.67 -5.03
N LEU A 301 -11.89 9.36 -6.07
CA LEU A 301 -11.72 10.21 -7.24
C LEU A 301 -12.93 10.06 -8.20
N PRO A 302 -13.42 11.17 -8.79
CA PRO A 302 -14.46 11.11 -9.81
C PRO A 302 -14.05 10.30 -11.05
N GLN A 303 -15.00 9.59 -11.68
CA GLN A 303 -14.73 8.77 -12.87
C GLN A 303 -14.07 9.54 -14.03
N ARG A 304 -14.39 10.82 -14.18
CA ARG A 304 -13.77 11.70 -15.19
C ARG A 304 -12.24 11.79 -15.06
N LYS A 305 -11.71 11.74 -13.83
CA LYS A 305 -10.27 11.80 -13.54
C LYS A 305 -9.56 10.48 -13.82
N LYS A 306 -10.29 9.37 -13.76
CA LYS A 306 -9.79 8.02 -14.05
C LYS A 306 -9.75 7.72 -15.55
N LYS A 307 -10.18 8.64 -16.41
CA LYS A 307 -10.00 8.52 -17.86
C LYS A 307 -8.59 8.97 -18.24
N GLY A 308 -7.97 8.27 -19.19
CA GLY A 308 -6.62 8.61 -19.68
C GLY A 308 -5.52 7.89 -18.90
N VAL A 309 -4.43 8.62 -18.63
CA VAL A 309 -3.18 8.02 -18.13
C VAL A 309 -3.28 7.52 -16.69
N LEU A 310 -4.02 8.22 -15.82
CA LEU A 310 -4.22 7.80 -14.43
C LEU A 310 -4.97 6.47 -14.34
N GLY A 311 -6.05 6.30 -15.11
CA GLY A 311 -6.77 5.03 -15.16
C GLY A 311 -5.91 3.88 -15.68
N ARG A 312 -5.04 4.15 -16.67
CA ARG A 312 -4.09 3.16 -17.16
C ARG A 312 -3.07 2.77 -16.09
N GLN A 313 -2.50 3.75 -15.40
CA GLN A 313 -1.57 3.51 -14.30
C GLN A 313 -2.23 2.66 -13.20
N LEU A 314 -3.48 2.95 -12.82
CA LEU A 314 -4.25 2.14 -11.86
C LEU A 314 -4.43 0.70 -12.34
N VAL A 315 -4.87 0.51 -13.58
CA VAL A 315 -5.05 -0.84 -14.16
C VAL A 315 -3.74 -1.62 -14.21
N GLU A 316 -2.68 -1.01 -14.75
CA GLU A 316 -1.42 -1.71 -14.98
C GLU A 316 -0.58 -1.91 -13.72
N MET A 317 -0.46 -0.89 -12.87
CA MET A 317 0.42 -0.94 -11.70
C MET A 317 -0.29 -1.53 -10.49
N VAL A 318 -1.53 -1.13 -10.24
CA VAL A 318 -2.24 -1.52 -9.02
C VAL A 318 -2.92 -2.86 -9.23
N ASN A 319 -3.83 -2.94 -10.18
CA ASN A 319 -4.63 -4.14 -10.41
C ASN A 319 -3.82 -5.33 -10.92
N ASN A 320 -3.09 -5.13 -12.02
CA ASN A 320 -2.43 -6.23 -12.73
C ASN A 320 -1.09 -6.62 -12.10
N THR A 321 -0.49 -5.77 -11.26
CA THR A 321 0.82 -6.01 -10.66
C THR A 321 0.73 -6.06 -9.13
N LEU A 322 0.36 -4.96 -8.46
CA LEU A 322 0.42 -4.89 -6.99
C LEU A 322 -0.55 -5.85 -6.30
N VAL A 323 -1.82 -5.82 -6.69
CA VAL A 323 -2.88 -6.61 -6.06
C VAL A 323 -2.63 -8.10 -6.29
N GLY A 324 -2.25 -8.48 -7.52
CA GLY A 324 -1.79 -9.84 -7.83
C GLY A 324 -0.63 -10.25 -6.92
N GLN A 325 0.42 -9.43 -6.84
CA GLN A 325 1.60 -9.72 -6.01
C GLN A 325 1.26 -9.86 -4.52
N LYS A 326 0.36 -9.03 -3.98
CA LYS A 326 -0.04 -9.07 -2.55
C LYS A 326 -0.96 -10.25 -2.23
N LEU A 327 -1.81 -10.66 -3.16
CA LEU A 327 -2.78 -11.74 -2.97
C LEU A 327 -2.27 -13.13 -3.42
N ALA A 328 -1.13 -13.18 -4.11
CA ALA A 328 -0.45 -14.41 -4.53
C ALA A 328 0.76 -14.74 -3.64
N LEU A 329 0.92 -14.05 -2.50
CA LEU A 329 2.08 -14.22 -1.61
C LEU A 329 2.24 -15.68 -1.14
N ASP A 330 1.19 -16.47 -1.04
CA ASP A 330 1.26 -17.84 -0.53
C ASP A 330 1.19 -18.94 -1.61
N ASP A 331 1.02 -18.57 -2.89
CA ASP A 331 0.95 -19.54 -3.99
C ASP A 331 2.29 -19.67 -4.72
N ALA A 332 3.12 -20.61 -4.24
CA ALA A 332 4.42 -20.93 -4.85
C ALA A 332 4.32 -21.26 -6.35
N TYR A 333 3.18 -21.79 -6.80
CA TYR A 333 2.91 -22.13 -8.20
C TYR A 333 2.58 -20.91 -9.08
N GLU A 334 2.02 -19.83 -8.52
CA GLU A 334 1.77 -18.60 -9.29
C GLU A 334 3.06 -17.80 -9.52
N ARG A 335 4.06 -17.94 -8.61
CA ARG A 335 5.38 -17.29 -8.75
C ARG A 335 6.24 -17.83 -9.90
N GLU A 336 6.01 -19.07 -10.34
CA GLU A 336 6.67 -19.63 -11.53
C GLU A 336 6.08 -19.11 -12.86
N GLY A 337 5.04 -18.27 -12.80
CA GLY A 337 4.39 -17.69 -13.97
C GLY A 337 5.18 -16.57 -14.66
N VAL A 338 4.79 -16.25 -15.90
CA VAL A 338 5.28 -15.12 -16.70
C VAL A 338 4.63 -13.79 -16.25
N GLN A 339 4.14 -13.72 -15.00
CA GLN A 339 3.48 -12.54 -14.47
C GLN A 339 4.52 -11.51 -14.02
N PHE A 340 4.23 -10.24 -14.29
CA PHE A 340 5.08 -9.14 -13.86
C PHE A 340 4.80 -8.79 -12.40
N SER A 341 5.86 -8.72 -11.61
CA SER A 341 5.89 -8.12 -10.26
C SER A 341 6.64 -6.79 -10.30
N PHE A 342 6.58 -5.98 -9.24
CA PHE A 342 7.44 -4.80 -9.15
C PHE A 342 8.90 -5.19 -9.01
N LEU A 343 9.78 -4.50 -9.75
CA LEU A 343 11.22 -4.66 -9.57
C LEU A 343 11.62 -4.00 -8.25
N ASN A 344 11.99 -4.80 -7.26
CA ASN A 344 12.43 -4.32 -5.95
C ASN A 344 13.86 -4.78 -5.69
N THR A 345 14.81 -3.86 -5.82
CA THR A 345 16.25 -4.12 -5.60
C THR A 345 16.68 -3.73 -4.19
N PHE A 346 16.11 -2.66 -3.64
CA PHE A 346 16.51 -2.13 -2.34
C PHE A 346 15.37 -2.19 -1.32
N ASN A 347 15.63 -2.82 -0.20
CA ASN A 347 14.75 -2.94 0.94
C ASN A 347 15.21 -2.01 2.05
N LEU A 348 14.41 -1.01 2.38
CA LEU A 348 14.68 -0.06 3.46
C LEU A 348 13.91 -0.53 4.68
N VAL A 349 14.62 -1.11 5.65
CA VAL A 349 14.00 -1.54 6.91
C VAL A 349 13.71 -0.29 7.74
N GLN A 350 12.43 -0.05 7.98
CA GLN A 350 11.92 1.05 8.81
C GLN A 350 10.89 0.49 9.80
N LEU A 351 11.33 0.33 11.05
CA LEU A 351 10.51 -0.25 12.11
C LEU A 351 9.80 0.85 12.90
N ASP A 352 10.39 2.05 13.00
CA ASP A 352 9.72 3.24 13.52
C ASP A 352 9.24 4.14 12.36
N THR A 353 7.92 4.21 12.21
CA THR A 353 7.25 4.98 11.13
C THR A 353 7.38 6.49 11.31
N ARG A 354 7.79 6.98 12.49
CA ARG A 354 7.72 8.41 12.86
C ARG A 354 8.77 9.31 12.24
N LYS A 355 9.95 8.78 11.87
CA LYS A 355 11.02 9.55 11.20
C LYS A 355 11.83 8.66 10.29
N ASN A 356 11.77 8.96 8.99
CA ASN A 356 12.58 8.30 7.99
C ASN A 356 14.04 8.81 8.06
N LYS A 357 14.86 8.25 8.96
CA LYS A 357 16.30 8.58 9.06
C LYS A 357 17.05 8.33 7.74
N TRP A 358 16.53 7.49 6.84
CA TRP A 358 17.13 7.31 5.51
C TRP A 358 17.03 8.57 4.63
N ASN A 359 15.99 9.39 4.81
CA ASN A 359 15.91 10.73 4.21
C ASN A 359 17.02 11.63 4.77
N ASP A 360 17.25 11.59 6.08
CA ASP A 360 18.30 12.38 6.74
C ASP A 360 19.70 11.96 6.29
N PHE A 361 19.92 10.69 5.97
CA PHE A 361 21.17 10.22 5.38
C PHE A 361 21.28 10.53 3.88
N GLY A 362 20.21 11.01 3.24
CA GLY A 362 20.16 11.29 1.80
C GLY A 362 20.07 10.05 0.92
N LEU A 363 19.79 8.87 1.49
CA LEU A 363 19.68 7.61 0.75
C LEU A 363 18.46 7.63 -0.16
N VAL A 364 17.29 8.00 0.39
CA VAL A 364 16.03 8.01 -0.36
C VAL A 364 16.11 8.98 -1.53
N ASN A 365 16.65 10.18 -1.33
CA ASN A 365 16.87 11.14 -2.43
C ASN A 365 17.76 10.58 -3.55
N TYR A 366 18.79 9.79 -3.21
CA TYR A 366 19.67 9.14 -4.19
C TYR A 366 18.97 7.99 -4.93
N LEU A 367 18.20 7.18 -4.19
CA LEU A 367 17.43 6.08 -4.77
C LEU A 367 16.31 6.61 -5.66
N ASP A 368 15.59 7.66 -5.25
CA ASP A 368 14.57 8.30 -6.06
C ASP A 368 15.13 8.93 -7.34
N SER A 369 16.37 9.43 -7.33
CA SER A 369 16.97 9.99 -8.54
C SER A 369 17.51 8.94 -9.51
N THR A 370 18.00 7.81 -9.00
CA THR A 370 18.79 6.84 -9.79
C THR A 370 18.06 5.52 -10.02
N TYR A 371 17.28 5.08 -9.05
CA TYR A 371 16.57 3.80 -8.94
C TYR A 371 15.11 4.03 -8.55
N HIS A 372 14.48 5.06 -9.11
CA HIS A 372 13.12 5.46 -8.81
C HIS A 372 12.16 4.27 -8.92
N ASN A 373 11.32 4.07 -7.90
CA ASN A 373 10.39 2.93 -7.78
C ASN A 373 11.03 1.53 -7.84
N CYS A 374 12.34 1.42 -7.57
CA CYS A 374 13.04 0.13 -7.42
C CYS A 374 13.40 -0.20 -5.97
N PHE A 375 12.73 0.45 -5.02
CA PHE A 375 12.93 0.21 -3.60
C PHE A 375 11.60 0.18 -2.85
N SER A 376 11.60 -0.53 -1.72
CA SER A 376 10.44 -0.64 -0.85
C SER A 376 10.81 -0.51 0.62
N TYR A 377 9.85 -0.04 1.41
CA TYR A 377 9.97 -0.01 2.86
C TYR A 377 9.48 -1.31 3.47
N LEU A 378 10.31 -1.94 4.31
CA LEU A 378 9.93 -3.12 5.08
C LEU A 378 9.59 -2.70 6.52
N ASN A 379 8.39 -3.05 6.94
CA ASN A 379 7.90 -2.91 8.32
C ASN A 379 8.29 -4.14 9.17
N GLU A 380 7.89 -4.14 10.45
CA GLU A 380 8.23 -5.21 11.39
C GLU A 380 7.70 -6.59 10.97
N GLU A 381 6.50 -6.65 10.39
CA GLU A 381 5.87 -7.92 9.98
C GLU A 381 6.50 -8.49 8.71
N SER A 382 6.89 -7.62 7.77
CA SER A 382 7.51 -8.02 6.50
C SER A 382 9.01 -8.30 6.62
N PHE A 383 9.69 -7.78 7.66
CA PHE A 383 11.10 -8.07 7.90
C PHE A 383 11.30 -9.42 8.61
N SER A 384 11.09 -10.50 7.84
CA SER A 384 11.31 -11.88 8.28
C SER A 384 12.20 -12.66 7.33
N TRP A 385 12.86 -13.70 7.85
CA TRP A 385 13.64 -14.61 7.02
C TRP A 385 12.72 -15.65 6.38
N ASN A 386 12.75 -15.73 5.04
CA ASN A 386 12.09 -16.79 4.27
C ASN A 386 13.10 -17.39 3.28
N GLU A 387 13.30 -18.71 3.36
CA GLU A 387 14.24 -19.49 2.54
C GLU A 387 13.89 -19.48 1.04
N GLU A 388 12.64 -19.18 0.68
CA GLU A 388 12.16 -19.17 -0.71
C GLU A 388 12.41 -17.84 -1.43
N THR A 389 12.92 -16.82 -0.73
CA THR A 389 13.12 -15.49 -1.32
C THR A 389 14.48 -15.43 -2.01
N PRO A 390 14.58 -14.96 -3.26
CA PRO A 390 15.88 -14.72 -3.90
C PRO A 390 16.54 -13.50 -3.24
N ILE A 391 17.51 -13.75 -2.37
CA ILE A 391 18.13 -12.75 -1.48
C ILE A 391 19.46 -12.23 -2.04
N GLU A 392 20.08 -12.99 -2.94
CA GLU A 392 21.39 -12.70 -3.54
C GLU A 392 21.38 -11.34 -4.29
N GLU A 393 20.28 -10.99 -4.95
CA GLU A 393 20.15 -9.74 -5.71
C GLU A 393 19.60 -8.56 -4.90
N GLN A 394 19.15 -8.80 -3.66
CA GLN A 394 18.47 -7.80 -2.85
C GLN A 394 19.42 -7.13 -1.84
N PHE A 395 19.20 -5.83 -1.64
CA PHE A 395 19.94 -5.00 -0.71
C PHE A 395 19.08 -4.65 0.49
N TYR A 396 19.58 -4.83 1.70
CA TYR A 396 18.86 -4.54 2.94
C TYR A 396 19.55 -3.40 3.69
N PHE A 397 18.89 -2.24 3.77
CA PHE A 397 19.34 -1.11 4.56
C PHE A 397 18.69 -1.16 5.95
N VAL A 398 19.52 -1.18 6.98
CA VAL A 398 19.07 -1.40 8.36
C VAL A 398 19.63 -0.35 9.31
N LEU A 399 18.77 0.20 10.17
CA LEU A 399 19.14 1.16 11.21
C LEU A 399 19.47 0.45 12.52
N GLY A 400 20.69 0.62 13.03
CA GLY A 400 21.17 -0.06 14.24
C GLY A 400 20.32 0.22 15.48
N ARG A 401 19.82 1.46 15.63
CA ARG A 401 18.93 1.88 16.73
C ARG A 401 17.63 1.09 16.84
N GLU A 402 17.16 0.49 15.74
CA GLU A 402 15.85 -0.17 15.66
C GLU A 402 15.97 -1.70 15.83
N LEU A 403 17.18 -2.20 16.07
CA LEU A 403 17.46 -3.63 16.15
C LEU A 403 17.32 -4.18 17.56
N ASP A 404 16.52 -5.24 17.64
CA ASP A 404 16.52 -6.18 18.76
C ASP A 404 17.32 -7.44 18.40
N GLU A 405 17.47 -8.36 19.38
CA GLU A 405 18.19 -9.62 19.16
C GLU A 405 17.60 -10.51 18.06
N LYS A 406 16.27 -10.52 17.90
CA LYS A 406 15.59 -11.38 16.92
C LYS A 406 15.90 -10.87 15.51
N LYS A 407 15.73 -9.57 15.29
CA LYS A 407 16.00 -8.87 14.04
C LYS A 407 17.48 -8.91 13.67
N PHE A 408 18.35 -8.75 14.67
CA PHE A 408 19.79 -8.90 14.45
C PHE A 408 20.16 -10.32 13.96
N ARG A 409 19.52 -11.38 14.48
CA ARG A 409 19.69 -12.74 13.93
C ARG A 409 19.19 -12.86 12.49
N THR A 410 18.07 -12.23 12.15
CA THR A 410 17.56 -12.20 10.77
C THR A 410 18.58 -11.59 9.81
N ILE A 411 19.21 -10.48 10.19
CA ILE A 411 20.26 -9.84 9.38
C ILE A 411 21.43 -10.78 9.13
N LEU A 412 21.91 -11.46 10.18
CA LEU A 412 23.01 -12.40 10.04
C LEU A 412 22.62 -13.58 9.13
N LYS A 413 21.38 -14.07 9.21
CA LYS A 413 20.88 -15.10 8.29
C LYS A 413 20.86 -14.60 6.84
N ILE A 414 20.38 -13.39 6.59
CA ILE A 414 20.39 -12.77 5.26
C ILE A 414 21.82 -12.73 4.71
N PHE A 415 22.77 -12.22 5.49
CA PHE A 415 24.17 -12.15 5.11
C PHE A 415 24.78 -13.54 4.84
N MET A 416 24.52 -14.52 5.70
CA MET A 416 25.06 -15.88 5.54
C MET A 416 24.54 -16.62 4.31
N ASN A 417 23.38 -16.23 3.78
CA ASN A 417 22.75 -16.84 2.60
C ASN A 417 22.92 -15.98 1.34
N GLY A 418 24.00 -15.20 1.24
CA GLY A 418 24.31 -14.45 0.01
C GLY A 418 23.74 -13.04 -0.07
N GLY A 419 22.97 -12.60 0.93
CA GLY A 419 22.34 -11.27 0.92
C GLY A 419 23.31 -10.11 1.14
N LYS A 420 22.94 -8.94 0.61
CA LYS A 420 23.68 -7.70 0.75
C LYS A 420 23.07 -6.83 1.84
N VAL A 421 23.76 -6.67 2.95
CA VAL A 421 23.30 -5.92 4.13
C VAL A 421 24.11 -4.65 4.30
N ILE A 422 23.43 -3.51 4.46
CA ILE A 422 24.01 -2.22 4.80
C ILE A 422 23.44 -1.77 6.14
N LEU A 423 24.28 -1.81 7.18
CA LEU A 423 23.92 -1.53 8.56
C LEU A 423 24.48 -0.17 9.01
N ASP A 424 23.60 0.72 9.46
CA ASP A 424 24.00 1.88 10.26
C ASP A 424 24.31 1.44 11.70
N ASN A 425 25.51 1.75 12.20
CA ASN A 425 25.91 1.44 13.57
C ASN A 425 25.59 2.52 14.61
N SER A 426 24.98 3.63 14.19
CA SER A 426 24.55 4.69 15.10
C SER A 426 23.52 4.15 16.09
N ASP A 427 23.71 4.47 17.37
CA ASP A 427 22.88 3.99 18.49
C ASP A 427 22.67 2.46 18.56
N LEU A 428 23.55 1.65 17.94
CA LEU A 428 23.47 0.18 18.03
C LEU A 428 23.85 -0.28 19.46
N ASP A 429 23.02 -1.14 20.04
CA ASP A 429 23.28 -1.71 21.38
C ASP A 429 24.67 -2.35 21.46
N ILE A 430 25.40 -2.04 22.53
CA ILE A 430 26.76 -2.53 22.80
C ILE A 430 26.79 -4.07 22.81
N THR A 431 25.73 -4.72 23.29
CA THR A 431 25.59 -6.18 23.28
C THR A 431 25.55 -6.74 21.86
N LEU A 432 24.76 -6.14 20.97
CA LEU A 432 24.67 -6.51 19.55
C LEU A 432 25.97 -6.21 18.82
N LYS A 433 26.63 -5.08 19.13
CA LYS A 433 27.93 -4.73 18.58
C LYS A 433 29.01 -5.77 18.95
N ARG A 434 29.08 -6.17 20.22
CA ARG A 434 29.98 -7.25 20.66
C ARG A 434 29.66 -8.57 19.98
N ARG A 435 28.38 -8.88 19.80
CA ARG A 435 27.94 -10.09 19.10
C ARG A 435 28.35 -10.08 17.62
N LEU A 436 28.29 -8.93 16.96
CA LEU A 436 28.78 -8.76 15.59
C LEU A 436 30.29 -9.01 15.51
N GLU A 437 31.06 -8.45 16.45
CA GLU A 437 32.51 -8.67 16.54
C GLU A 437 32.84 -10.15 16.81
N SER A 438 32.12 -10.80 17.73
CA SER A 438 32.25 -12.25 17.98
C SER A 438 31.94 -13.05 16.72
N PHE A 439 30.87 -12.70 15.98
CA PHE A 439 30.51 -13.38 14.74
C PHE A 439 31.62 -13.28 13.68
N PHE A 440 32.27 -12.11 13.53
CA PHE A 440 33.41 -11.95 12.62
C PHE A 440 34.60 -12.83 13.02
N LEU A 441 34.90 -12.91 14.31
CA LEU A 441 35.98 -13.75 14.83
C LEU A 441 35.68 -15.25 14.69
N GLU A 442 34.45 -15.68 15.01
CA GLU A 442 34.02 -17.07 14.94
C GLU A 442 34.05 -17.62 13.51
N ASN A 443 33.75 -16.78 12.52
CA ASN A 443 33.74 -17.15 11.10
C ASN A 443 35.04 -16.79 10.36
N ASN A 444 36.07 -16.30 11.07
CA ASN A 444 37.34 -15.83 10.49
C ASN A 444 37.17 -14.87 9.30
N LEU A 445 36.25 -13.90 9.43
CA LEU A 445 35.94 -12.98 8.35
C LEU A 445 36.95 -11.81 8.30
N GLU A 446 37.44 -11.51 7.10
CA GLU A 446 38.29 -10.34 6.86
C GLU A 446 37.44 -9.07 6.84
N VAL A 447 37.77 -8.11 7.72
CA VAL A 447 37.05 -6.84 7.84
C VAL A 447 37.93 -5.72 7.29
N GLU A 448 37.58 -5.19 6.13
CA GLU A 448 38.21 -4.02 5.55
C GLU A 448 37.62 -2.75 6.15
N LYS A 449 38.46 -1.79 6.54
CA LYS A 449 38.01 -0.51 7.11
C LYS A 449 38.50 0.64 6.26
N VAL A 450 37.55 1.46 5.82
CA VAL A 450 37.80 2.64 4.99
C VAL A 450 37.18 3.85 5.67
N ASN A 451 37.94 4.93 5.77
CA ASN A 451 37.39 6.22 6.16
C ASN A 451 37.04 7.01 4.90
N PHE A 452 35.74 7.08 4.59
CA PHE A 452 35.23 7.80 3.43
C PHE A 452 34.00 8.61 3.83
N LEU A 453 34.23 9.88 4.20
CA LEU A 453 33.26 10.82 4.80
C LEU A 453 32.73 10.40 6.19
N THR A 454 32.54 9.09 6.38
CA THR A 454 32.27 8.37 7.62
C THR A 454 33.16 7.12 7.70
N ASP A 455 33.19 6.46 8.86
CA ASP A 455 33.85 5.17 9.01
C ASP A 455 32.96 4.08 8.39
N VAL A 456 33.51 3.35 7.43
CA VAL A 456 32.85 2.22 6.75
C VAL A 456 33.69 0.98 6.96
N SER A 457 33.07 -0.11 7.40
CA SER A 457 33.67 -1.43 7.36
C SER A 457 32.93 -2.33 6.39
N TYR A 458 33.69 -3.07 5.60
CA TYR A 458 33.20 -4.02 4.61
C TYR A 458 33.67 -5.43 4.97
N THR A 459 32.75 -6.37 4.92
CA THR A 459 32.97 -7.79 5.19
C THR A 459 32.22 -8.61 4.15
N HIS A 460 32.79 -9.72 3.70
CA HIS A 460 32.13 -10.62 2.75
C HIS A 460 32.25 -12.07 3.21
N LEU A 461 31.26 -12.90 2.84
CA LEU A 461 31.24 -14.34 3.06
C LEU A 461 30.52 -15.01 1.90
N GLY A 462 31.25 -15.70 1.02
CA GLY A 462 30.69 -16.19 -0.24
C GLY A 462 30.18 -15.03 -1.08
N GLU A 463 28.90 -15.05 -1.45
CA GLU A 463 28.21 -13.94 -2.14
C GLU A 463 27.66 -12.88 -1.16
N GLY A 464 27.59 -13.22 0.12
CA GLY A 464 27.07 -12.35 1.17
C GLY A 464 28.00 -11.16 1.40
N GLN A 465 27.42 -9.97 1.48
CA GLN A 465 28.15 -8.72 1.68
C GLN A 465 27.55 -7.94 2.85
N LEU A 466 28.38 -7.52 3.78
CA LEU A 466 27.98 -6.72 4.92
C LEU A 466 28.81 -5.43 4.96
N VAL A 467 28.12 -4.31 4.80
CA VAL A 467 28.66 -2.97 5.01
C VAL A 467 28.13 -2.45 6.34
N VAL A 468 29.02 -1.95 7.19
CA VAL A 468 28.65 -1.23 8.40
C VAL A 468 29.21 0.19 8.31
N PHE A 469 28.37 1.20 8.51
CA PHE A 469 28.79 2.61 8.48
C PHE A 469 28.28 3.37 9.70
N ASN A 470 28.87 4.54 9.98
CA ASN A 470 28.38 5.44 11.02
C ASN A 470 27.51 6.57 10.43
N GLY A 471 26.20 6.46 10.62
CA GLY A 471 25.20 7.41 10.14
C GLY A 471 25.25 8.78 10.82
N GLU A 472 25.58 8.88 12.11
CA GLU A 472 25.74 10.16 12.82
C GLU A 472 26.81 11.06 12.16
N LYS A 473 27.96 10.49 11.80
CA LYS A 473 28.99 11.26 11.09
C LYS A 473 28.53 11.67 9.71
N LEU A 474 27.76 10.83 9.02
CA LEU A 474 27.25 11.12 7.68
C LEU A 474 26.19 12.23 7.70
N SER A 475 25.32 12.27 8.70
CA SER A 475 24.25 13.26 8.82
C SER A 475 24.77 14.69 9.03
N THR A 476 25.97 14.86 9.59
CA THR A 476 26.63 16.17 9.71
C THR A 476 27.19 16.72 8.41
N ARG A 477 27.21 15.94 7.32
CA ARG A 477 27.78 16.34 6.02
C ARG A 477 26.78 17.09 5.15
N SER A 478 27.30 17.76 4.12
CA SER A 478 26.46 18.47 3.15
C SER A 478 25.60 17.49 2.33
N SER A 479 24.50 17.95 1.74
CA SER A 479 23.64 17.12 0.87
C SER A 479 24.41 16.52 -0.32
N ASN A 480 25.36 17.26 -0.88
CA ASN A 480 26.19 16.79 -1.98
C ASN A 480 27.16 15.68 -1.54
N ASP A 481 27.74 15.81 -0.35
CA ASP A 481 28.61 14.76 0.22
C ASP A 481 27.81 13.48 0.51
N ARG A 482 26.59 13.62 1.04
CA ARG A 482 25.66 12.49 1.27
C ARG A 482 25.30 11.78 -0.03
N TYR A 483 24.98 12.53 -1.09
CA TYR A 483 24.73 11.95 -2.41
C TYR A 483 25.95 11.20 -2.96
N ASN A 484 27.14 11.81 -2.88
CA ASN A 484 28.38 11.20 -3.35
C ASN A 484 28.77 9.96 -2.52
N PHE A 485 28.41 9.93 -1.24
CA PHE A 485 28.59 8.75 -0.40
C PHE A 485 27.80 7.56 -0.97
N TRP A 486 26.50 7.72 -1.19
CA TRP A 486 25.65 6.67 -1.74
C TRP A 486 25.99 6.29 -3.17
N LEU A 487 26.33 7.26 -4.02
CA LEU A 487 26.79 7.00 -5.39
C LEU A 487 28.00 6.06 -5.41
N LYS A 488 29.01 6.31 -4.56
CA LYS A 488 30.19 5.44 -4.49
C LYS A 488 29.90 4.12 -3.82
N LEU A 489 29.18 4.12 -2.71
CA LEU A 489 28.88 2.89 -1.96
C LEU A 489 28.01 1.94 -2.79
N ILE A 490 26.94 2.44 -3.41
CA ILE A 490 26.07 1.60 -4.23
C ILE A 490 26.77 1.21 -5.53
N GLY A 491 27.64 2.08 -6.06
CA GLY A 491 28.46 1.80 -7.23
C GLY A 491 29.44 0.64 -7.08
N THR A 492 29.86 0.26 -5.85
CA THR A 492 30.75 -0.89 -5.65
C THR A 492 30.07 -2.23 -5.90
N PHE A 493 28.75 -2.27 -5.96
CA PHE A 493 27.98 -3.50 -6.16
C PHE A 493 27.65 -3.79 -7.63
N GLU A 494 28.10 -2.94 -8.56
CA GLU A 494 27.93 -3.12 -10.02
C GLU A 494 26.50 -3.49 -10.44
N ILE A 495 25.50 -2.84 -9.82
CA ILE A 495 24.09 -3.15 -10.05
C ILE A 495 23.73 -2.92 -11.52
N GLN A 496 23.23 -3.97 -12.16
CA GLN A 496 22.72 -3.87 -13.52
C GLN A 496 21.41 -3.08 -13.50
N HIS A 497 21.39 -1.86 -14.03
CA HIS A 497 20.17 -1.06 -14.16
C HIS A 497 20.22 -0.13 -15.39
N ILE A 498 19.05 0.20 -15.92
CA ILE A 498 18.91 1.11 -17.06
C ILE A 498 18.79 2.53 -16.55
N ILE A 499 19.59 3.43 -17.10
CA ILE A 499 19.57 4.84 -16.70
C ILE A 499 18.39 5.54 -17.40
N VAL A 500 17.50 6.14 -16.61
CA VAL A 500 16.35 6.90 -17.09
C VAL A 500 16.64 8.40 -17.00
N GLU A 501 16.75 9.06 -18.14
CA GLU A 501 16.81 10.52 -18.26
C GLU A 501 15.41 11.02 -18.65
N ALA A 502 14.59 11.38 -17.67
CA ALA A 502 13.22 11.87 -17.87
C ALA A 502 13.09 13.36 -17.57
N SER A 503 12.17 14.03 -18.27
CA SER A 503 11.75 15.39 -17.91
C SER A 503 10.97 15.37 -16.59
N ASP A 504 11.06 16.45 -15.79
CA ASP A 504 10.31 16.59 -14.53
C ASP A 504 8.81 16.24 -14.69
N GLN A 505 8.24 15.61 -13.65
CA GLN A 505 6.83 15.21 -13.56
C GLN A 505 6.40 14.09 -14.52
N LEU A 506 7.35 13.39 -15.14
CA LEU A 506 7.08 12.07 -15.72
C LEU A 506 7.15 11.03 -14.61
N GLU A 507 6.16 10.15 -14.57
CA GLU A 507 6.11 9.02 -13.64
C GLU A 507 6.53 7.76 -14.39
N TYR A 508 7.38 6.93 -13.78
CA TYR A 508 7.78 5.66 -14.38
C TYR A 508 7.93 4.55 -13.36
N PHE A 509 7.58 3.34 -13.78
CA PHE A 509 7.53 2.16 -12.93
C PHE A 509 8.32 1.02 -13.56
N TRP A 510 9.09 0.34 -12.72
CA TRP A 510 9.82 -0.86 -13.10
C TRP A 510 9.08 -2.11 -12.64
N ARG A 511 8.92 -3.04 -13.58
CA ARG A 511 8.37 -4.37 -13.34
C ARG A 511 9.37 -5.42 -13.80
N THR A 512 9.39 -6.58 -13.16
CA THR A 512 10.21 -7.72 -13.59
C THR A 512 9.38 -8.99 -13.64
N ARG A 513 9.86 -9.96 -14.40
CA ARG A 513 9.35 -11.34 -14.42
C ARG A 513 10.47 -12.29 -14.82
N ASN A 514 10.30 -13.56 -14.47
CA ASN A 514 11.17 -14.62 -14.95
C ASN A 514 11.08 -14.75 -16.49
N SER A 515 12.20 -15.16 -17.08
CA SER A 515 12.26 -15.51 -18.49
C SER A 515 11.39 -16.72 -18.80
N SER A 516 10.66 -16.66 -19.91
CA SER A 516 9.89 -17.79 -20.41
C SER A 516 10.80 -18.83 -21.09
N THR A 517 10.27 -20.03 -21.35
CA THR A 517 10.98 -21.09 -22.08
C THR A 517 11.43 -20.71 -23.49
N ASN A 518 10.88 -19.64 -24.08
CA ASN A 518 11.30 -19.10 -25.37
C ASN A 518 12.37 -18.01 -25.26
N GLU A 519 12.70 -17.59 -24.04
CA GLU A 519 13.60 -16.47 -23.69
C GLU A 519 14.88 -16.97 -22.99
N LEU A 520 15.34 -18.20 -23.31
CA LEU A 520 16.46 -18.90 -22.63
C LEU A 520 17.79 -18.14 -22.56
N ASN A 521 17.96 -17.09 -23.37
CA ASN A 521 19.17 -16.27 -23.36
C ASN A 521 19.18 -15.20 -22.26
N TYR A 522 18.05 -15.00 -21.58
CA TYR A 522 17.87 -13.96 -20.57
C TYR A 522 17.59 -14.60 -19.22
N GLU A 523 18.14 -14.03 -18.17
CA GLU A 523 17.83 -14.41 -16.79
C GLU A 523 16.44 -13.93 -16.39
N GLU A 524 16.16 -12.66 -16.68
CA GLU A 524 14.87 -12.04 -16.41
C GLU A 524 14.47 -11.03 -17.50
N VAL A 525 13.21 -10.62 -17.47
CA VAL A 525 12.65 -9.56 -18.33
C VAL A 525 12.18 -8.39 -17.49
N ARG A 526 12.80 -7.24 -17.68
CA ARG A 526 12.43 -5.97 -17.04
C ARG A 526 11.59 -5.12 -17.96
N ARG A 527 10.51 -4.55 -17.43
CA ARG A 527 9.64 -3.59 -18.12
C ARG A 527 9.69 -2.24 -17.41
N VAL A 528 9.96 -1.19 -18.17
CA VAL A 528 9.73 0.20 -17.72
C VAL A 528 8.47 0.73 -18.38
N SER A 529 7.55 1.27 -17.57
CA SER A 529 6.32 1.90 -18.05
C SER A 529 6.40 3.38 -17.71
N VAL A 530 6.36 4.25 -18.71
CA VAL A 530 6.51 5.70 -18.57
C VAL A 530 5.18 6.39 -18.87
N TYR A 531 4.76 7.30 -18.00
CA TYR A 531 3.48 7.97 -18.03
C TYR A 531 3.66 9.50 -17.99
N ASN A 532 2.93 10.22 -18.84
CA ASN A 532 2.87 11.67 -18.81
C ASN A 532 1.52 12.18 -18.29
N PRO A 533 1.39 12.43 -16.97
CA PRO A 533 0.17 12.96 -16.37
C PRO A 533 0.02 14.48 -16.53
N THR A 534 0.95 15.14 -17.22
CA THR A 534 0.95 16.61 -17.37
C THR A 534 0.21 17.07 -18.62
N SER A 535 -0.19 18.34 -18.62
CA SER A 535 -0.81 18.98 -19.79
C SER A 535 0.19 19.40 -20.88
N TYR A 536 1.48 19.07 -20.74
CA TYR A 536 2.53 19.46 -21.68
C TYR A 536 3.24 18.24 -22.26
N LYS A 537 3.86 18.43 -23.42
CA LYS A 537 4.72 17.42 -24.04
C LYS A 537 6.01 17.25 -23.21
N LYS A 538 6.40 16.00 -22.96
CA LYS A 538 7.59 15.64 -22.19
C LYS A 538 8.46 14.66 -22.96
N LYS A 539 9.75 14.61 -22.64
CA LYS A 539 10.70 13.69 -23.27
C LYS A 539 11.33 12.78 -22.23
N PHE A 540 11.65 11.57 -22.64
CA PHE A 540 12.43 10.64 -21.86
C PHE A 540 13.49 9.97 -22.75
N ARG A 541 14.56 9.51 -22.11
CA ARG A 541 15.62 8.72 -22.71
C ARG A 541 16.01 7.60 -21.76
N LEU A 542 16.11 6.39 -22.28
CA LEU A 542 16.58 5.20 -21.58
C LEU A 542 17.94 4.83 -22.16
N LYS A 543 18.98 4.80 -21.32
CA LYS A 543 20.33 4.37 -21.69
C LYS A 543 20.64 3.05 -21.01
N PHE A 544 21.08 2.07 -21.78
CA PHE A 544 21.31 0.72 -21.28
C PHE A 544 22.60 0.12 -21.86
N ALA A 545 23.34 -0.62 -21.03
CA ALA A 545 24.59 -1.24 -21.41
C ALA A 545 24.38 -2.54 -22.22
N LYS A 546 25.47 -3.23 -22.56
CA LYS A 546 25.43 -4.44 -23.43
C LYS A 546 24.74 -5.65 -22.80
N ASN A 547 24.61 -5.66 -21.48
CA ASN A 547 23.90 -6.65 -20.69
C ASN A 547 22.37 -6.52 -20.79
N PHE A 548 21.85 -5.52 -21.50
CA PHE A 548 20.42 -5.41 -21.78
C PHE A 548 20.14 -5.53 -23.27
N ALA A 549 19.11 -6.32 -23.62
CA ALA A 549 18.56 -6.40 -24.96
C ALA A 549 17.16 -5.80 -24.99
N LEU A 550 16.92 -4.84 -25.89
CA LEU A 550 15.56 -4.35 -26.16
C LEU A 550 14.74 -5.46 -26.81
N LEU A 551 13.66 -5.90 -26.16
CA LEU A 551 12.78 -6.97 -26.67
C LEU A 551 11.63 -6.39 -27.49
N LYS A 552 10.89 -5.44 -26.90
CA LYS A 552 9.71 -4.83 -27.51
C LYS A 552 9.37 -3.49 -26.89
N ILE A 553 8.71 -2.65 -27.67
CA ILE A 553 8.01 -1.44 -27.24
C ILE A 553 6.53 -1.73 -27.42
N ILE A 554 5.73 -1.48 -26.38
CA ILE A 554 4.30 -1.79 -26.33
C ILE A 554 3.52 -0.66 -25.64
N ASP A 555 2.20 -0.73 -25.72
CA ASP A 555 1.27 0.19 -25.06
C ASP A 555 1.54 1.67 -25.41
N GLU A 556 1.98 1.90 -26.65
CA GLU A 556 2.28 3.21 -27.21
C GLU A 556 1.00 4.03 -27.40
N ILE A 557 0.83 5.07 -26.57
CA ILE A 557 -0.35 5.93 -26.60
C ILE A 557 0.08 7.38 -26.52
N ASN A 558 -0.35 8.16 -27.50
CA ASN A 558 0.01 9.58 -27.63
C ASN A 558 1.52 9.83 -27.49
N CYS A 559 2.33 8.91 -28.01
CA CYS A 559 3.78 8.96 -27.91
C CYS A 559 4.44 8.76 -29.27
N ASN A 560 5.70 9.17 -29.36
CA ASN A 560 6.56 8.84 -30.47
C ASN A 560 7.89 8.35 -29.90
N VAL A 561 8.25 7.09 -30.16
CA VAL A 561 9.43 6.43 -29.60
C VAL A 561 10.35 5.99 -30.72
N THR A 562 11.64 6.26 -30.54
CA THR A 562 12.69 5.85 -31.47
C THR A 562 13.76 5.07 -30.72
N SER A 563 14.19 3.95 -31.30
CA SER A 563 15.23 3.11 -30.74
C SER A 563 16.54 3.25 -31.54
N GLN A 564 17.64 3.28 -30.81
CA GLN A 564 19.01 3.25 -31.30
C GLN A 564 19.78 2.17 -30.52
N PRO A 565 20.96 1.72 -31.01
CA PRO A 565 21.79 0.81 -30.22
C PRO A 565 22.09 1.43 -28.84
N HIS A 566 21.77 0.70 -27.76
CA HIS A 566 21.98 1.11 -26.36
C HIS A 566 21.17 2.32 -25.88
N GLU A 567 20.20 2.80 -26.66
CA GLU A 567 19.40 3.98 -26.31
C GLU A 567 17.98 3.89 -26.87
N VAL A 568 16.98 4.19 -26.03
CA VAL A 568 15.60 4.43 -26.47
C VAL A 568 15.23 5.86 -26.10
N THR A 569 14.77 6.65 -27.06
CA THR A 569 14.28 8.02 -26.82
C THR A 569 12.81 8.11 -27.18
N GLY A 570 12.05 8.83 -26.37
CA GLY A 570 10.62 9.01 -26.62
C GLY A 570 10.13 10.40 -26.25
N GLU A 571 9.07 10.80 -26.95
CA GLU A 571 8.32 12.01 -26.68
C GLU A 571 6.88 11.64 -26.37
N LEU A 572 6.41 12.03 -25.19
CA LEU A 572 5.05 11.79 -24.69
C LEU A 572 4.26 13.10 -24.82
N LEU A 573 3.14 13.06 -25.55
CA LEU A 573 2.13 14.13 -25.49
C LEU A 573 1.36 14.03 -24.15
N PRO A 574 0.50 15.02 -23.82
CA PRO A 574 -0.37 14.93 -22.65
C PRO A 574 -1.20 13.65 -22.64
N ASP A 575 -1.35 13.04 -21.46
CA ASP A 575 -1.97 11.72 -21.26
C ASP A 575 -1.31 10.56 -22.04
N GLY A 576 -0.08 10.77 -22.51
CA GLY A 576 0.69 9.76 -23.22
C GLY A 576 1.36 8.76 -22.27
N SER A 577 1.55 7.53 -22.77
CA SER A 577 2.34 6.51 -22.08
C SER A 577 3.01 5.57 -23.07
N VAL A 578 4.01 4.85 -22.59
CA VAL A 578 4.65 3.75 -23.30
C VAL A 578 5.29 2.78 -22.32
N SER A 579 5.28 1.49 -22.67
CA SER A 579 5.97 0.43 -21.94
C SER A 579 7.07 -0.18 -22.80
N VAL A 580 8.24 -0.42 -22.23
CA VAL A 580 9.41 -0.94 -22.94
C VAL A 580 9.98 -2.14 -22.18
N ASP A 581 10.15 -3.27 -22.87
CA ASP A 581 10.64 -4.53 -22.31
C ASP A 581 12.11 -4.75 -22.70
N PHE A 582 12.90 -5.14 -21.71
CA PHE A 582 14.31 -5.46 -21.82
C PHE A 582 14.59 -6.85 -21.26
N GLY A 583 15.33 -7.66 -22.00
CA GLY A 583 15.92 -8.90 -21.50
C GLY A 583 17.25 -8.61 -20.84
N VAL A 584 17.48 -9.18 -19.67
CA VAL A 584 18.73 -9.04 -18.90
C VAL A 584 19.60 -10.28 -19.14
N PHE A 585 20.83 -10.05 -19.59
CA PHE A 585 21.82 -11.11 -19.75
C PHE A 585 22.53 -11.38 -18.42
N SER A 586 22.80 -12.67 -18.15
CA SER A 586 23.66 -13.13 -17.05
C SER A 586 25.07 -12.57 -17.12
#